data_AF-A0A1E8EZE4-F1
#
_entry.id   AF-A0A1E8EZE4-F1
#
_cell.length_a   1.000
_cell.length_b   1.000
_cell.length_c   1.000
_cell.angle_alpha   90.00
_cell.angle_beta   90.00
_cell.angle_gamma   90.00
#
_symmetry.space_group_name_H-M   'P 1'
#
loop_
_entity.id
_entity.type
_entity.pdbx_description
1 polymer ?
#
loop_
_entity_poly.entity_id
_entity_poly.type
_entity_poly.pdbx_seq_one_letter_code
_entity_poly.pdbx_strand_id
1 'polypeptide(L)' 'MDEYNKSVYKKQILNELQEELDWVKYRINMLNIIEKKLCEIRSLAQISTKEISQEERLQVSKKIKILQMHIKALNEESRY' A
#
# COMPACT_ATOMS: atom_id res chain seq x y z
N MET A 1 -42.85 -5.97 11.68
CA MET A 1 -41.84 -4.90 11.63
C MET A 1 -42.51 -3.66 11.09
N ASP A 2 -42.64 -2.68 11.95
CA ASP A 2 -43.05 -1.29 11.70
C ASP A 2 -41.98 -0.51 10.91
N GLU A 3 -42.42 0.49 10.13
CA GLU A 3 -41.57 1.23 9.17
C GLU A 3 -40.33 1.88 9.82
N TYR A 4 -40.44 2.27 11.10
CA TYR A 4 -39.33 2.81 11.88
C TYR A 4 -38.17 1.80 12.00
N ASN A 5 -38.47 0.54 12.35
CA ASN A 5 -37.47 -0.51 12.48
C ASN A 5 -36.81 -0.87 11.13
N LYS A 6 -37.57 -0.77 10.02
CA LYS A 6 -37.03 -0.96 8.67
C LYS A 6 -36.08 0.16 8.24
N SER A 7 -36.37 1.40 8.65
CA SER A 7 -35.52 2.57 8.39
C SER A 7 -34.18 2.51 9.13
N VAL A 8 -34.21 2.15 10.42
CA VAL A 8 -33.00 1.99 11.25
C VAL A 8 -32.10 0.89 10.68
N TYR A 9 -32.68 -0.27 10.33
CA TYR A 9 -31.94 -1.38 9.73
C TYR A 9 -31.28 -1.01 8.40
N LYS A 10 -31.99 -0.29 7.52
CA LYS A 10 -31.43 0.19 6.25
C LYS A 10 -30.26 1.15 6.47
N LYS A 11 -30.35 2.04 7.46
CA LYS A 11 -29.28 2.98 7.80
C LYS A 11 -28.04 2.25 8.34
N GLN A 12 -28.24 1.21 9.14
CA GLN A 12 -27.15 0.39 9.64
C GLN A 12 -26.40 -0.32 8.49
N ILE A 13 -27.12 -0.97 7.57
CA ILE A 13 -26.50 -1.60 6.38
C ILE A 13 -25.71 -0.58 5.55
N LEU A 14 -26.27 0.62 5.34
CA LEU A 14 -25.58 1.67 4.58
C LEU A 14 -24.27 2.11 5.26
N ASN A 15 -24.26 2.19 6.59
CA ASN A 15 -23.04 2.53 7.33
C ASN A 15 -22.00 1.41 7.23
N GLU A 16 -22.39 0.15 7.42
CA GLU A 16 -21.50 -1.02 7.30
C GLU A 16 -20.87 -1.09 5.89
N LEU A 17 -21.67 -0.92 4.83
CA LEU A 17 -21.16 -0.88 3.45
C LEU A 17 -20.23 0.31 3.19
N GLN A 18 -20.49 1.46 3.82
CA GLN A 18 -19.63 2.63 3.68
C GLN A 18 -18.27 2.42 4.35
N GLU A 19 -18.26 1.81 5.55
CA GLU A 19 -17.03 1.44 6.26
C GLU A 19 -16.20 0.43 5.46
N GLU A 20 -16.84 -0.60 4.90
CA GLU A 20 -16.17 -1.57 4.01
C GLU A 20 -15.58 -0.89 2.77
N LEU A 21 -16.35 0.01 2.13
CA LEU A 21 -15.88 0.74 0.96
C LEU A 21 -14.67 1.62 1.27
N ASP A 22 -14.70 2.33 2.39
CA ASP A 22 -13.61 3.21 2.78
C ASP A 22 -12.35 2.42 3.17
N TRP A 23 -12.52 1.24 3.78
CA TRP A 23 -11.43 0.28 3.99
C TRP A 23 -10.80 -0.19 2.67
N VAL A 24 -11.62 -0.56 1.68
CA VAL A 24 -11.14 -0.97 0.35
C VAL A 24 -10.39 0.15 -0.36
N LYS A 25 -10.91 1.39 -0.30
CA LYS A 25 -10.22 2.57 -0.88
C LYS A 25 -8.88 2.82 -0.22
N TYR A 26 -8.83 2.75 1.11
CA TYR A 26 -7.59 2.88 1.87
C TYR A 26 -6.57 1.82 1.43
N ARG A 27 -7.00 0.55 1.32
CA ARG A 27 -6.15 -0.55 0.85
C ARG A 27 -5.59 -0.31 -0.55
N ILE A 28 -6.41 0.15 -1.48
CA ILE A 28 -5.99 0.48 -2.85
C ILE A 28 -4.93 1.58 -2.84
N ASN A 29 -5.10 2.62 -2.02
CA ASN A 29 -4.11 3.69 -1.91
C ASN A 29 -2.75 3.16 -1.41
N MET A 30 -2.75 2.29 -0.40
CA MET A 30 -1.52 1.67 0.09
C MET A 30 -0.84 0.77 -0.96
N LEU A 31 -1.63 0.00 -1.72
CA LEU A 31 -1.11 -0.79 -2.85
C LEU A 31 -0.46 0.08 -3.93
N ASN A 32 -1.06 1.22 -4.27
CA ASN A 32 -0.48 2.17 -5.23
C ASN A 32 0.87 2.73 -4.74
N ILE A 33 1.02 2.95 -3.43
CA ILE A 33 2.30 3.41 -2.84
C ILE A 33 3.34 2.28 -2.90
N ILE A 34 2.94 1.04 -2.58
CA ILE A 34 3.81 -0.15 -2.67
C ILE A 34 4.29 -0.36 -4.10
N GLU A 35 3.40 -0.29 -5.08
CA GLU A 35 3.73 -0.43 -6.51
C GLU A 35 4.79 0.58 -6.94
N LYS A 36 4.63 1.86 -6.60
CA LYS A 36 5.62 2.90 -6.90
C LYS A 36 7.00 2.57 -6.34
N LYS A 37 7.07 2.06 -5.11
CA LYS A 37 8.33 1.65 -4.47
C LYS A 37 8.95 0.42 -5.14
N LEU A 38 8.14 -0.55 -5.58
CA LEU A 38 8.62 -1.71 -6.34
C LEU A 38 9.19 -1.29 -7.70
N CYS A 39 8.52 -0.37 -8.41
CA CYS A 39 9.02 0.21 -9.64
C CYS A 39 10.36 0.93 -9.42
N GLU A 40 10.52 1.65 -8.31
CA GLU A 40 11.78 2.29 -7.94
C GLU A 40 12.90 1.26 -7.68
N ILE A 41 12.61 0.17 -6.96
CA ILE A 41 13.56 -0.94 -6.78
C ILE A 41 13.98 -1.52 -8.14
N ARG A 42 13.02 -1.71 -9.07
CA ARG A 42 13.32 -2.23 -10.42
C ARG A 42 14.27 -1.31 -11.16
N SER A 43 14.04 0.00 -11.12
CA SER A 43 14.92 0.99 -11.76
C SER A 43 16.32 1.00 -11.13
N LEU A 44 16.41 0.89 -9.80
CA LEU A 44 17.69 0.80 -9.09
C LEU A 44 18.46 -0.48 -9.45
N ALA A 45 17.76 -1.61 -9.59
CA ALA A 45 18.37 -2.86 -10.03
C ALA A 45 18.93 -2.74 -11.46
N GLN A 46 18.25 -2.03 -12.36
CA GLN A 46 18.76 -1.77 -13.72
C GLN A 46 19.98 -0.84 -13.74
N ILE A 47 20.11 0.07 -12.78
CA ILE A 47 21.32 0.90 -12.64
C ILE A 47 22.50 0.01 -12.20
N SER A 48 22.25 -0.98 -11.33
CA SER A 48 23.29 -1.89 -10.83
C SER A 48 23.89 -2.82 -11.89
N THR A 49 23.24 -2.98 -13.05
CA THR A 49 23.77 -3.76 -14.18
C THR A 49 24.73 -2.96 -15.06
N LYS A 50 24.91 -1.67 -14.80
CA LYS A 50 25.88 -0.81 -15.50
C LYS A 50 27.21 -0.79 -14.74
N GLU A 51 28.29 -0.38 -15.40
CA GLU A 51 29.53 -0.05 -14.69
C GLU A 51 29.30 1.17 -13.79
N ILE A 52 29.23 0.90 -12.49
CA ILE A 52 29.09 1.90 -11.44
C ILE A 52 30.18 1.70 -10.39
N SER A 53 30.56 2.78 -9.72
CA SER A 53 31.53 2.77 -8.64
C SER A 53 31.06 1.92 -7.45
N GLN A 54 32.00 1.57 -6.57
CA GLN A 54 31.68 0.85 -5.34
C GLN A 54 30.80 1.69 -4.39
N GLU A 55 31.01 3.01 -4.35
CA GLU A 55 30.18 3.91 -3.55
C GLU A 55 28.74 3.95 -4.07
N GLU A 56 28.56 4.08 -5.39
CA GLU A 56 27.22 4.04 -6.00
C GLU A 56 26.51 2.70 -5.73
N ARG A 57 27.23 1.57 -5.78
CA ARG A 57 26.67 0.27 -5.40
C ARG A 57 26.18 0.24 -3.96
N LEU A 58 26.95 0.82 -3.04
CA LEU A 58 26.57 0.88 -1.63
C LEU A 58 25.32 1.74 -1.42
N GLN A 59 25.24 2.90 -2.09
CA GLN A 59 24.08 3.79 -2.03
C GLN A 59 22.82 3.12 -2.59
N VAL A 60 22.93 2.45 -3.75
CA VAL A 60 21.84 1.67 -4.35
C VAL A 60 21.36 0.58 -3.39
N SER A 61 22.29 -0.18 -2.80
CA SER A 61 21.96 -1.25 -1.85
C SER A 61 21.23 -0.73 -0.61
N LYS A 62 21.70 0.38 -0.02
CA LYS A 62 21.03 1.04 1.12
C LYS A 62 19.62 1.46 0.75
N LYS A 63 19.44 2.08 -0.42
CA LYS A 63 18.14 2.56 -0.89
C LYS A 63 17.15 1.40 -1.13
N ILE A 64 17.61 0.30 -1.73
CA ILE A 64 16.78 -0.91 -1.90
C ILE A 64 16.32 -1.45 -0.55
N LYS A 65 17.20 -1.56 0.45
CA LYS A 65 16.83 -2.04 1.80
C LYS A 65 15.76 -1.18 2.46
N ILE A 66 15.90 0.16 2.38
CA ILE A 66 14.90 1.10 2.92
C ILE A 66 13.55 0.90 2.22
N LEU A 67 13.53 0.80 0.89
CA LEU A 67 12.30 0.58 0.13
C LEU A 67 11.64 -0.76 0.50
N GLN A 68 12.42 -1.82 0.68
CA GLN A 68 11.92 -3.13 1.13
C GLN A 68 11.28 -3.06 2.51
N MET A 69 11.89 -2.35 3.46
CA MET A 69 11.31 -2.15 4.80
C MET A 69 9.97 -1.41 4.71
N HIS A 70 9.91 -0.33 3.93
CA HIS A 70 8.67 0.45 3.74
C HIS A 70 7.57 -0.38 3.07
N ILE A 71 7.91 -1.19 2.06
CA ILE A 71 6.93 -2.07 1.39
C ILE A 71 6.34 -3.07 2.38
N LYS A 72 7.17 -3.69 3.24
CA LYS A 72 6.69 -4.63 4.26
C LYS A 72 5.75 -3.94 5.25
N ALA A 73 6.16 -2.80 5.81
CA ALA A 73 5.35 -2.04 6.76
C ALA A 73 3.98 -1.64 6.17
N LEU A 74 3.96 -1.09 4.95
CA LEU A 74 2.71 -0.68 4.28
C LEU A 74 1.80 -1.88 3.95
N ASN A 75 2.39 -3.02 3.59
CA ASN A 75 1.60 -4.21 3.30
C ASN A 75 1.07 -4.88 4.57
N GLU A 76 1.78 -4.78 5.69
CA GLU A 76 1.29 -5.21 7.00
C GLU A 76 0.16 -4.28 7.46
N GLU A 77 0.39 -2.96 7.50
CA GLU A 77 -0.60 -1.94 7.91
C GLU A 77 -1.92 -2.06 7.15
N SER A 78 -1.87 -2.36 5.85
CA SER A 78 -3.08 -2.43 5.03
C SER A 78 -3.78 -3.80 5.04
N ARG A 79 -3.27 -4.78 5.79
CA ARG A 79 -3.93 -6.09 6.00
C ARG A 79 -4.61 -6.21 7.36
N TYR A 80 -4.29 -5.31 8.29
CA TYR A 80 -4.81 -5.25 9.66
C TYR A 80 -5.72 -4.06 9.84
#